data_AF-A0A0C9YJA5-F1
#
_entry.id   AF-A0A0C9YJA5-F1
#
_cell.length_a   1.000
_cell.length_b   1.000
_cell.length_c   1.000
_cell.angle_alpha   90.00
_cell.angle_beta   90.00
_cell.angle_gamma   90.00
#
_symmetry.space_group_name_H-M   'P 1'
#
loop_
_entity.id
_entity.type
_entity.pdbx_description
1 polymer ?
#
loop_
_entity_poly.entity_id
_entity_poly.type
_entity_poly.pdbx_seq_one_letter_code
_entity_poly.pdbx_strand_id
1 'polypeptide(L)'
;MAWRMQSKLPPGTMLCGIILSSDKTHIMNMCGGKVAHPLLISLANIKMAMRNKASSHAFLLNALMPVVEFIHPVHRMHSVLEARLFHKCLDIVLQPLKVAAQIG
;
A
#
# COMPACT_ATOMS: atom_id res chain seq x y z
N MET A 1 -11.39 2.49 14.50
CA MET A 1 -12.33 1.77 13.61
C MET A 1 -12.20 0.26 13.74
N ALA A 2 -11.02 -0.34 13.52
CA ALA A 2 -10.80 -1.79 13.69
C ALA A 2 -11.32 -2.36 15.03
N TRP A 3 -10.99 -1.70 16.15
CA TRP A 3 -11.47 -2.12 17.48
C TRP A 3 -12.99 -2.10 17.66
N ARG A 4 -13.71 -1.17 16.99
CA ARG A 4 -15.18 -1.13 17.00
C ARG A 4 -15.81 -2.23 16.14
N MET A 5 -15.09 -2.73 15.14
CA MET A 5 -15.55 -3.85 14.31
C MET A 5 -15.25 -5.18 15.00
N GLN A 6 -14.07 -5.30 15.64
CA GLN A 6 -13.69 -6.46 16.45
C GLN A 6 -14.72 -6.78 17.53
N SER A 7 -15.28 -5.77 18.20
CA SER A 7 -16.29 -5.98 19.26
C SER A 7 -17.61 -6.55 18.75
N LYS A 8 -17.82 -6.59 17.43
CA LYS A 8 -19.02 -7.17 16.81
C LYS A 8 -18.81 -8.61 16.34
N LEU A 9 -17.59 -9.13 16.42
CA LEU A 9 -17.27 -10.48 15.98
C LEU A 9 -17.39 -11.49 17.14
N PRO A 10 -17.64 -12.79 16.85
CA PRO A 10 -17.74 -13.82 17.87
C PRO A 10 -16.47 -13.94 18.72
N PRO A 11 -16.57 -14.39 19.98
CA PRO A 11 -15.42 -14.73 20.80
C PRO A 11 -14.47 -15.70 20.08
N GLY A 12 -13.17 -15.49 20.23
CA GLY A 12 -12.14 -16.31 19.57
C GLY A 12 -11.75 -15.85 18.16
N THR A 13 -12.42 -14.83 17.60
CA THR A 13 -12.06 -14.26 16.29
C THR A 13 -11.15 -13.03 16.45
N MET A 14 -10.23 -12.84 15.51
CA MET A 14 -9.38 -11.64 15.43
C MET A 14 -9.53 -10.98 14.06
N LEU A 15 -10.02 -9.75 14.04
CA LEU A 15 -10.02 -8.89 12.88
C LEU A 15 -8.60 -8.36 12.65
N CYS A 16 -7.99 -8.73 11.53
CA CYS A 16 -6.73 -8.19 11.08
C CYS A 16 -6.96 -7.20 9.94
N GLY A 17 -7.08 -5.90 10.26
CA GLY A 17 -7.26 -4.88 9.23
C GLY A 17 -5.92 -4.54 8.57
N ILE A 18 -5.90 -4.40 7.25
CA ILE A 18 -4.71 -3.97 6.49
C ILE A 18 -4.81 -2.50 6.15
N ILE A 19 -3.71 -1.77 6.31
CA ILE A 19 -3.54 -0.39 5.84
C ILE A 19 -2.42 -0.38 4.81
N LEU A 20 -2.71 0.20 3.66
CA LEU A 20 -1.72 0.47 2.62
C LEU A 20 -1.40 1.97 2.64
N SER A 21 -0.13 2.29 2.48
CA SER A 21 0.34 3.66 2.27
C SER A 21 1.23 3.66 1.04
N SER A 22 1.02 4.62 0.14
CA SER A 22 1.92 4.84 -0.98
C SER A 22 2.13 6.33 -1.12
N ASP A 23 3.39 6.73 -1.18
CA ASP A 23 3.80 8.10 -1.46
C ASP A 23 4.98 8.06 -2.41
N LYS A 24 5.11 9.10 -3.24
CA LYS A 24 6.25 9.23 -4.15
C LYS A 24 7.47 9.60 -3.32
N THR A 25 8.38 8.65 -3.12
CA THR A 25 9.62 8.94 -2.38
C THR A 25 10.80 8.99 -3.33
N HIS A 26 11.61 10.04 -3.20
CA HIS A 26 12.94 10.03 -3.81
C HIS A 26 13.77 9.00 -3.05
N ILE A 27 14.05 7.85 -3.65
CA ILE A 27 15.07 6.92 -3.15
C ILE A 27 16.42 7.62 -3.38
N MET A 28 16.87 8.40 -2.39
CA MET A 28 18.02 9.30 -2.49
C MET A 28 19.32 8.61 -2.98
N ASN A 29 20.01 9.33 -3.89
CA ASN A 29 21.43 9.37 -4.30
C ASN A 29 22.28 8.11 -4.52
N MET A 30 21.98 6.95 -3.92
CA MET A 30 22.85 5.76 -4.02
C MET A 30 22.59 4.89 -5.27
N CYS A 31 21.51 5.17 -6.01
CA CYS A 31 21.13 4.48 -7.25
C CYS A 31 20.90 5.46 -8.42
N GLY A 32 21.68 6.53 -8.49
CA GLY A 32 21.70 7.42 -9.66
C GLY A 32 20.42 8.23 -9.88
N GLY A 33 19.70 8.60 -8.82
CA GLY A 33 18.52 9.49 -8.92
C GLY A 33 17.22 8.82 -9.35
N LYS A 34 17.14 7.49 -9.34
CA LYS A 34 15.91 6.76 -9.66
C LYS A 34 14.85 6.99 -8.57
N VAL A 35 13.72 7.57 -8.98
CA VAL A 35 12.52 7.70 -8.14
C VAL A 35 11.82 6.34 -8.10
N ALA A 36 11.30 5.94 -6.95
CA ALA A 36 10.36 4.84 -6.87
C ALA A 36 9.19 5.22 -5.99
N HIS A 37 8.04 4.60 -6.23
CA HIS A 37 6.87 4.79 -5.39
C HIS A 37 6.69 3.55 -4.52
N PRO A 38 7.17 3.55 -3.26
CA PRO A 38 6.95 2.43 -2.37
C PRO A 38 5.46 2.25 -2.08
N LEU A 39 5.05 0.99 -2.03
CA LEU A 39 3.83 0.55 -1.41
C LEU A 39 4.20 -0.05 -0.05
N LEU A 40 3.78 0.62 1.02
CA LEU A 40 3.97 0.20 2.40
C LEU A 40 2.70 -0.48 2.92
N ILE A 41 2.87 -1.45 3.81
CA ILE A 41 1.79 -2.19 4.46
C ILE A 41 1.92 -2.11 5.99
N SER A 42 0.78 -1.99 6.68
CA SER A 42 0.68 -1.97 8.14
C SER A 42 -0.64 -2.59 8.59
N LEU A 43 -0.78 -2.82 9.90
CA LEU A 43 -2.01 -3.28 10.52
C LEU A 43 -2.84 -2.09 11.03
N ALA A 44 -4.15 -2.14 10.74
CA ALA A 44 -5.14 -1.21 11.26
C ALA A 44 -5.31 -1.31 12.78
N ASN A 45 -4.91 -2.44 13.37
CA ASN A 45 -4.98 -2.73 14.79
C ASN A 45 -3.93 -1.93 15.60
N ILE A 46 -2.85 -1.49 14.95
CA ILE A 46 -1.85 -0.62 15.57
C ILE A 46 -2.46 0.77 15.76
N LYS A 47 -2.38 1.31 16.98
CA LYS A 47 -2.87 2.67 17.29
C LYS A 47 -2.15 3.68 16.40
N MET A 48 -2.90 4.65 15.87
CA MET A 48 -2.37 5.66 14.94
C MET A 48 -1.14 6.39 15.48
N ALA A 49 -1.17 6.80 16.75
CA ALA A 49 -0.03 7.47 17.39
C ALA A 49 1.25 6.63 17.43
N MET A 50 1.10 5.30 17.62
CA MET A 50 2.24 4.39 17.53
C MET A 50 2.66 4.19 16.08
N ARG A 51 1.71 3.93 15.19
CA ARG A 51 1.98 3.67 13.77
C ARG A 51 2.72 4.81 13.07
N ASN A 52 2.39 6.05 13.40
CA ASN A 52 2.99 7.23 12.80
C ASN A 52 4.33 7.63 13.45
N LYS A 53 4.72 6.98 14.54
CA LYS A 53 6.01 7.23 15.18
C LYS A 53 7.11 6.54 14.37
N ALA A 54 8.09 7.30 13.87
CA ALA A 54 9.16 6.76 13.02
C ALA A 54 9.92 5.59 13.68
N SER A 55 10.16 5.66 15.00
CA SER A 55 10.86 4.60 15.75
C SER A 55 10.01 3.34 16.03
N SER A 56 8.73 3.33 15.67
CA SER A 56 7.88 2.15 15.85
C SER A 56 8.09 1.09 14.78
N HIS A 57 8.67 1.47 13.63
CA HIS A 57 8.79 0.61 12.45
C HIS A 57 7.48 -0.12 12.09
N ALA A 58 6.34 0.56 12.27
CA ALA A 58 5.01 -0.03 12.11
C ALA A 58 4.56 -0.22 10.66
N PHE A 59 5.39 0.16 9.68
CA PHE A 59 5.15 -0.06 8.26
C PHE A 59 6.27 -0.93 7.69
N LEU A 60 5.90 -1.86 6.82
CA LEU A 60 6.83 -2.69 6.05
C LEU A 60 6.73 -2.34 4.56
N LEU A 61 7.83 -2.45 3.83
CA LEU A 61 7.83 -2.31 2.37
C LEU A 61 7.19 -3.55 1.75
N ASN A 62 6.08 -3.35 1.04
CA ASN A 62 5.32 -4.42 0.39
C ASN A 62 5.70 -4.56 -1.09
N ALA A 63 5.88 -3.44 -1.80
CA ALA A 63 6.33 -3.43 -3.19
C ALA A 63 6.94 -2.08 -3.58
N LEU A 64 7.67 -2.04 -4.69
CA LEU A 64 8.07 -0.81 -5.38
C LEU A 64 7.29 -0.71 -6.69
N MET A 65 6.51 0.35 -6.86
CA MET A 65 5.74 0.55 -8.08
C MET A 65 6.65 1.04 -9.22
N PRO A 66 6.40 0.59 -10.46
CA PRO A 66 7.19 1.00 -11.60
C PRO A 66 7.04 2.50 -11.87
N VAL A 67 8.17 3.14 -12.18
CA VAL A 67 8.18 4.50 -12.75
C VAL A 67 8.35 4.36 -14.25
N VAL A 68 7.37 4.86 -15.00
CA VAL A 68 7.30 4.70 -16.45
C VAL A 68 7.12 6.05 -17.12
N GLU A 69 7.73 6.18 -18.29
CA GLU A 69 7.47 7.28 -19.22
C GLU A 69 6.47 6.80 -20.27
N PHE A 70 5.32 7.47 -20.36
CA PHE A 70 4.29 7.11 -21.32
C PHE A 70 4.56 7.79 -22.67
N ILE A 71 4.63 7.02 -23.74
CA ILE A 71 4.85 7.52 -25.12
C ILE A 71 3.50 7.91 -25.79
N HIS A 72 2.47 8.21 -25.00
CA HIS A 72 1.16 8.54 -25.55
C HIS A 72 1.16 9.98 -26.10
N PRO A 73 0.70 10.23 -27.34
CA PRO A 73 0.79 11.55 -27.98
C PRO A 73 -0.02 12.63 -27.25
N VAL A 74 -1.09 12.23 -26.55
CA VAL A 74 -1.94 13.13 -25.77
C VAL A 74 -1.49 13.14 -24.30
N HIS A 75 -0.91 14.26 -23.84
CA HIS A 75 -0.35 14.40 -22.48
C HIS A 75 -1.38 14.18 -21.36
N ARG A 76 -2.64 14.64 -21.54
CA ARG A 76 -3.71 14.41 -20.54
C ARG A 76 -4.02 12.92 -20.31
N MET A 77 -3.60 12.03 -21.20
CA MET A 77 -3.77 10.58 -21.03
C MET A 77 -2.70 9.97 -20.12
N HIS A 78 -1.60 10.66 -19.85
CA HIS A 78 -0.51 10.13 -19.04
C HIS A 78 -0.98 9.86 -17.61
N SER A 79 -1.72 10.78 -16.99
CA SER A 79 -2.28 10.58 -15.64
C SER A 79 -3.28 9.41 -15.59
N VAL A 80 -4.07 9.22 -16.64
CA VAL A 80 -5.02 8.10 -16.75
C VAL A 80 -4.26 6.77 -16.85
N LEU A 81 -3.19 6.73 -17.65
CA LEU A 81 -2.35 5.56 -17.82
C LEU A 81 -1.56 5.24 -16.53
N GLU A 82 -1.05 6.27 -15.84
CA GLU A 82 -0.39 6.15 -14.55
C GLU A 82 -1.33 5.55 -13.50
N ALA A 83 -2.55 6.08 -13.37
CA ALA A 83 -3.55 5.54 -12.45
C ALA A 83 -3.94 4.08 -12.79
N ARG A 84 -4.09 3.75 -14.08
CA ARG A 84 -4.38 2.38 -14.52
C ARG A 84 -3.24 1.42 -14.19
N LEU A 85 -2.00 1.82 -14.47
CA LEU A 85 -0.83 1.03 -14.14
C LEU A 85 -0.73 0.82 -12.63
N PHE A 86 -0.92 1.88 -11.84
CA PHE A 86 -0.90 1.81 -10.38
C PHE A 86 -1.94 0.82 -9.85
N HIS A 87 -3.19 0.90 -10.32
CA HIS A 87 -4.24 -0.05 -9.93
C HIS A 87 -3.95 -1.49 -10.37
N LYS A 88 -3.37 -1.69 -11.57
CA LYS A 88 -2.96 -3.03 -12.03
C LYS A 88 -1.84 -3.62 -11.17
N CYS A 89 -0.85 -2.82 -10.80
CA CYS A 89 0.19 -3.24 -9.87
C CYS A 89 -0.38 -3.58 -8.49
N LEU A 90 -1.32 -2.78 -7.96
CA LEU A 90 -2.01 -3.11 -6.71
C LEU A 90 -2.79 -4.43 -6.81
N ASP A 91 -3.48 -4.67 -7.93
CA ASP A 91 -4.23 -5.90 -8.17
C ASP A 91 -3.34 -7.15 -8.07
N ILE A 92 -2.14 -7.08 -8.66
CA ILE A 92 -1.14 -8.14 -8.62
C ILE A 92 -0.59 -8.32 -7.20
N VAL A 93 -0.10 -7.23 -6.60
CA VAL A 93 0.57 -7.29 -5.29
C VAL A 93 -0.37 -7.73 -4.17
N LEU A 94 -1.64 -7.33 -4.24
CA LEU A 94 -2.63 -7.65 -3.21
C LEU A 94 -3.40 -8.94 -3.48
N GLN A 95 -3.09 -9.69 -4.55
CA GLN A 95 -3.77 -10.95 -4.88
C GLN A 95 -3.80 -11.93 -3.70
N PRO A 96 -2.71 -12.15 -2.93
CA PRO A 96 -2.74 -13.04 -1.78
C PRO A 96 -3.72 -12.58 -0.69
N LEU A 97 -3.84 -11.26 -0.48
CA LEU A 97 -4.78 -10.69 0.48
C LEU A 97 -6.24 -10.85 0.02
N LYS A 98 -6.50 -10.78 -1.28
CA LYS A 98 -7.84 -11.02 -1.84
C LYS A 98 -8.27 -12.46 -1.63
N VAL A 99 -7.36 -13.42 -1.83
CA VAL A 99 -7.63 -14.84 -1.55
C VAL A 99 -7.89 -15.05 -0.06
N ALA A 100 -7.04 -14.49 0.81
CA ALA A 100 -7.23 -14.59 2.26
C ALA A 100 -8.58 -14.02 2.71
N ALA A 101 -9.01 -12.89 2.14
CA ALA A 101 -10.30 -12.26 2.45
C ALA A 101 -11.53 -13.03 1.93
N GLN A 102 -11.36 -13.95 0.99
CA GLN A 102 -12.45 -14.82 0.51
C GLN A 102 -12.65 -16.06 1.38
N ILE A 103 -11.58 -16.52 2.04
CA ILE A 103 -11.57 -17.74 2.87
C ILE A 103 -11.93 -17.40 4.32
N GLY A 104 -11.43 -16.27 4.82
CA GLY A 104 -11.57 -15.83 6.21
C GLY A 104 -12.94 -15.26 6.57
#